data_AF-A0A1E5JKS1-F1
#
_entry.id   AF-A0A1E5JKS1-F1
#
_cell.length_a   1.000
_cell.length_b   1.000
_cell.length_c   1.000
_cell.angle_alpha   90.00
_cell.angle_beta   90.00
_cell.angle_gamma   90.00
#
_symmetry.space_group_name_H-M   'P 1'
#
loop_
_entity.id
_entity.type
_entity.pdbx_description
1 polymer ?
#
loop_
_entity_poly.entity_id
_entity_poly.type
_entity_poly.pdbx_seq_one_letter_code
_entity_poly.pdbx_strand_id
1 'polypeptide(L)'
;MQSKKDVYKRKKRRTTPGVSNPPIEKMVDFTHTFENFMRRDLERQNLNQSSSAAYDRVKQEITDAEKELNKLKSKKGKAQKRATLNEAITKKKKWLSDVNDAESKNFLAFWVAMFHGYRIDLVVNQNEHVRRQGVTVKAASEEFVKLLLTVLSQDITIAGKTYSPSELKKYKSILNRYYGSIKTIVIEDKSEITPKRIKNLLSGNDLTIEHNCIGHAIYTQIYQEKNQLVLTHCNRGDGQRSTYNLVYRINIAGLDLDKLRAAIETITGLEVVSSSEDNYKKFYDQYDKALKNLGFSFSLGKHVKSQKIGNCVLANLKGLLKERLPEDVYKWCTTEMRNLSTIEHLINPMLQSGKDLKNKHFNIDTDDDFFHLRQLINYIFDKSVEGIVNCYFGNIRKSETLKNAFKAIGHYEAVINENKALSRANRADIKNYIHARIDTSKKILLNTEMQKPEIFYRVLRNEADKIVALSSEEQSNNEFFKHLIKKAANNPGFFSDVYDYLNREKKENRGALLKLVVTQSIEIITNDSILNDPENIAVYQGSLQRILLKECEKVPCDQELIALLTNTHLTNIDPNLYIAVSIAMKDRKNDDTKQETLKLLLDSILKTVNF
;
A
#
# COMPACT_ATOMS: atom_id res chain seq x y z
N MET A 1 46.11 -10.77 54.94
CA MET A 1 44.79 -10.96 54.32
C MET A 1 43.74 -10.15 55.08
N GLN A 2 43.04 -9.31 54.31
CA GLN A 2 41.76 -8.60 54.53
C GLN A 2 41.52 -7.78 55.81
N SER A 3 41.44 -6.46 55.59
CA SER A 3 41.16 -5.41 56.56
C SER A 3 39.72 -4.90 56.49
N LYS A 4 39.14 -4.75 57.68
CA LYS A 4 38.46 -3.55 58.23
C LYS A 4 37.21 -2.97 57.55
N LYS A 5 36.12 -3.14 58.30
CA LYS A 5 35.26 -2.12 58.95
C LYS A 5 34.49 -1.09 58.11
N ASP A 6 33.19 -1.11 58.41
CA ASP A 6 32.14 -0.11 58.21
C ASP A 6 32.52 1.37 58.41
N VAL A 7 31.93 2.15 57.49
CA VAL A 7 31.20 3.41 57.66
C VAL A 7 31.90 4.56 58.40
N TYR A 8 32.06 5.72 57.74
CA TYR A 8 31.52 7.02 58.23
C TYR A 8 31.67 8.20 57.21
N LYS A 9 30.51 8.83 56.93
CA LYS A 9 30.19 10.26 56.61
C LYS A 9 31.02 11.12 55.61
N ARG A 10 30.30 11.49 54.54
CA ARG A 10 30.13 12.82 53.87
C ARG A 10 31.32 13.80 53.78
N LYS A 11 31.63 14.24 52.54
CA LYS A 11 31.96 15.66 52.24
C LYS A 11 31.63 16.08 50.78
N LYS A 12 30.79 17.14 50.71
CA LYS A 12 30.62 18.23 49.73
C LYS A 12 30.57 17.94 48.21
N ARG A 13 29.43 18.31 47.62
CA ARG A 13 29.24 18.70 46.20
C ARG A 13 30.29 19.75 45.77
N ARG A 14 30.83 19.57 44.56
CA ARG A 14 31.09 20.64 43.58
C ARG A 14 30.78 20.11 42.18
N THR A 15 29.84 20.77 41.53
CA THR A 15 29.52 20.73 40.10
C THR A 15 30.76 21.12 39.28
N THR A 16 31.03 20.46 38.14
CA THR A 16 30.95 20.93 36.72
C THR A 16 31.47 19.80 35.78
N PRO A 17 31.33 19.87 34.44
CA PRO A 17 30.43 19.04 33.63
C PRO A 17 31.15 18.00 32.75
N GLY A 18 30.56 16.82 32.59
CA GLY A 18 31.09 15.77 31.71
C GLY A 18 29.98 15.05 30.96
N VAL A 19 29.71 15.54 29.75
CA VAL A 19 29.16 14.85 28.57
C VAL A 19 28.25 13.64 28.85
N SER A 20 26.93 13.84 28.73
CA SER A 20 25.95 12.77 28.68
C SER A 20 26.12 11.97 27.39
N ASN A 21 26.53 10.71 27.49
CA ASN A 21 26.25 9.74 26.43
C ASN A 21 24.73 9.56 26.31
N PRO A 22 24.19 9.41 25.08
CA PRO A 22 22.78 9.12 24.89
C PRO A 22 22.43 7.77 25.53
N PRO A 23 21.19 7.58 26.02
CA PRO A 23 20.78 6.30 26.55
C PRO A 23 20.82 5.27 25.42
N ILE A 24 21.54 4.18 25.63
CA ILE A 24 21.46 3.00 24.79
C ILE A 24 20.01 2.52 24.89
N GLU A 25 19.23 2.74 23.83
CA GLU A 25 17.94 2.10 23.66
C GLU A 25 18.15 0.59 23.83
N LYS A 26 17.47 0.00 24.81
CA LYS A 26 17.34 -1.46 24.87
C LYS A 26 16.58 -1.88 23.62
N MET A 27 17.29 -2.29 22.58
CA MET A 27 16.73 -3.11 21.50
C MET A 27 16.05 -4.31 22.18
N VAL A 28 14.72 -4.32 22.14
CA VAL A 28 13.94 -5.48 22.56
C VAL A 28 14.22 -6.57 21.54
N ASP A 29 14.95 -7.59 21.96
CA ASP A 29 15.29 -8.74 21.13
C ASP A 29 14.04 -9.60 20.92
N PHE A 30 13.34 -9.34 19.80
CA PHE A 30 12.18 -10.11 19.37
C PHE A 30 12.54 -11.47 18.75
N THR A 31 13.83 -11.78 18.61
CA THR A 31 14.30 -13.01 17.96
C THR A 31 13.71 -14.23 18.66
N HIS A 32 13.68 -14.26 19.99
CA HIS A 32 13.14 -15.40 20.73
C HIS A 32 11.61 -15.55 20.59
N THR A 33 10.85 -14.45 20.48
CA THR A 33 9.40 -14.50 20.28
C THR A 33 9.04 -14.89 18.85
N PHE A 34 9.79 -14.37 17.88
CA PHE A 34 9.68 -14.73 16.47
C PHE A 34 10.11 -16.17 16.21
N GLU A 35 11.21 -16.64 16.80
CA GLU A 35 11.66 -18.03 16.73
C GLU A 35 10.67 -18.99 17.38
N ASN A 36 10.07 -18.65 18.53
CA ASN A 36 9.02 -19.47 19.14
C ASN A 36 7.73 -19.48 18.30
N PHE A 37 7.40 -18.37 17.64
CA PHE A 37 6.27 -18.30 16.71
C PHE A 37 6.55 -19.13 15.44
N MET A 38 7.71 -18.96 14.82
CA MET A 38 8.16 -19.73 13.66
C MET A 38 8.31 -21.21 13.98
N ARG A 39 8.76 -21.58 15.18
CA ARG A 39 8.87 -22.97 15.63
C ARG A 39 7.49 -23.60 15.86
N ARG A 40 6.53 -22.86 16.46
CA ARG A 40 5.14 -23.30 16.58
C ARG A 40 4.40 -23.35 15.24
N ASP A 41 4.74 -22.45 14.31
CA ASP A 41 4.18 -22.45 12.96
C ASP A 41 4.79 -23.56 12.11
N LEU A 42 6.09 -23.85 12.24
CA LEU A 42 6.77 -25.03 11.66
C LEU A 42 6.25 -26.35 12.27
N GLU A 43 5.99 -26.41 13.57
CA GLU A 43 5.33 -27.56 14.22
C GLU A 43 3.90 -27.75 13.68
N ARG A 44 3.14 -26.66 13.49
CA ARG A 44 1.82 -26.68 12.86
C ARG A 44 1.87 -26.98 11.36
N GLN A 45 2.89 -26.53 10.63
CA GLN A 45 3.10 -26.77 9.21
C GLN A 45 3.58 -28.20 8.93
N ASN A 46 4.42 -28.77 9.81
CA ASN A 46 4.76 -30.20 9.79
C ASN A 46 3.55 -31.09 10.10
N LEU A 47 2.62 -30.61 10.94
CA LEU A 47 1.30 -31.23 11.14
C LEU A 47 0.33 -30.99 9.97
N ASN A 48 0.50 -29.92 9.17
CA ASN A 48 -0.43 -29.47 8.13
C ASN A 48 -0.01 -29.75 6.67
N GLN A 49 1.24 -30.15 6.42
CA GLN A 49 1.73 -30.57 5.09
C GLN A 49 0.91 -31.75 4.53
N SER A 50 0.40 -32.62 5.40
CA SER A 50 -0.52 -33.70 5.04
C SER A 50 -1.97 -33.25 4.94
N SER A 51 -2.38 -32.21 5.70
CA SER A 51 -3.77 -31.77 5.88
C SER A 51 -4.34 -30.98 4.71
N SER A 52 -3.59 -30.05 4.09
CA SER A 52 -4.12 -29.25 2.96
C SER A 52 -4.30 -30.10 1.70
N ALA A 53 -3.32 -30.95 1.40
CA ALA A 53 -3.42 -31.91 0.31
C ALA A 53 -4.51 -32.97 0.57
N ALA A 54 -4.71 -33.37 1.83
CA ALA A 54 -5.83 -34.23 2.22
C ALA A 54 -7.18 -33.51 2.10
N TYR A 55 -7.27 -32.22 2.44
CA TYR A 55 -8.50 -31.43 2.35
C TYR A 55 -8.97 -31.24 0.89
N ASP A 56 -8.07 -30.84 0.00
CA ASP A 56 -8.37 -30.72 -1.43
C ASP A 56 -8.68 -32.07 -2.07
N ARG A 57 -7.96 -33.13 -1.67
CA ARG A 57 -8.25 -34.51 -2.09
C ARG A 57 -9.61 -34.97 -1.61
N VAL A 58 -9.99 -34.70 -0.36
CA VAL A 58 -11.31 -35.06 0.19
C VAL A 58 -12.45 -34.29 -0.51
N LYS A 59 -12.25 -33.01 -0.87
CA LYS A 59 -13.21 -32.24 -1.70
C LYS A 59 -13.38 -32.84 -3.09
N GLN A 60 -12.27 -33.22 -3.73
CA GLN A 60 -12.29 -33.86 -5.04
C GLN A 60 -12.97 -35.23 -4.97
N GLU A 61 -12.66 -36.03 -3.95
CA GLU A 61 -13.29 -37.33 -3.70
C GLU A 61 -14.80 -37.22 -3.41
N ILE A 62 -15.27 -36.17 -2.73
CA ILE A 62 -16.71 -35.89 -2.58
C ILE A 62 -17.32 -35.58 -3.93
N THR A 63 -16.69 -34.69 -4.72
CA THR A 63 -17.18 -34.30 -6.05
C THR A 63 -17.29 -35.48 -6.99
N ASP A 64 -16.29 -36.36 -6.99
CA ASP A 64 -16.25 -37.56 -7.82
C ASP A 64 -17.26 -38.61 -7.33
N ALA A 65 -17.42 -38.78 -6.01
CA ALA A 65 -18.45 -39.63 -5.43
C ALA A 65 -19.87 -39.13 -5.74
N GLU A 66 -20.11 -37.82 -5.72
CA GLU A 66 -21.40 -37.21 -6.08
C GLU A 66 -21.71 -37.37 -7.57
N LYS A 67 -20.71 -37.24 -8.46
CA LYS A 67 -20.84 -37.54 -9.89
C LYS A 67 -21.17 -39.02 -10.12
N GLU A 68 -20.49 -39.93 -9.42
CA GLU A 68 -20.78 -41.37 -9.53
C GLU A 68 -22.18 -41.72 -8.99
N LEU A 69 -22.57 -41.13 -7.86
CA LEU A 69 -23.90 -41.29 -7.28
C LEU A 69 -25.00 -40.82 -8.25
N ASN A 70 -24.82 -39.67 -8.89
CA ASN A 70 -25.77 -39.16 -9.89
C ASN A 70 -25.86 -40.05 -11.13
N LYS A 71 -24.75 -40.65 -11.58
CA LYS A 71 -24.76 -41.68 -12.65
C LYS A 71 -25.45 -42.98 -12.23
N LEU A 72 -25.50 -43.29 -10.93
CA LEU A 72 -26.14 -44.50 -10.39
C LEU A 72 -27.62 -44.32 -10.10
N LYS A 73 -28.10 -43.08 -9.91
CA LYS A 73 -29.53 -42.77 -9.69
C LYS A 73 -30.41 -43.18 -10.89
N SER A 74 -29.86 -43.21 -12.10
CA SER A 74 -30.56 -43.58 -13.34
C SER A 74 -30.59 -45.09 -13.64
N LYS A 75 -29.98 -45.95 -12.81
CA LYS A 75 -29.90 -47.42 -13.05
C LYS A 75 -30.59 -48.22 -11.92
N LYS A 76 -31.56 -49.08 -12.29
CA LYS A 76 -32.21 -50.04 -11.37
C LYS A 76 -31.20 -51.09 -10.87
N GLY A 77 -31.35 -51.55 -9.62
CA GLY A 77 -30.58 -52.67 -9.04
C GLY A 77 -29.28 -52.33 -8.28
N LYS A 78 -28.95 -51.04 -8.05
CA LYS A 78 -27.70 -50.63 -7.34
C LYS A 78 -27.97 -49.88 -6.03
N ALA A 79 -28.90 -50.37 -5.21
CA ALA A 79 -29.30 -49.71 -3.96
C ALA A 79 -28.16 -49.69 -2.92
N GLN A 80 -27.46 -50.82 -2.74
CA GLN A 80 -26.37 -50.96 -1.78
C GLN A 80 -25.17 -50.06 -2.14
N LYS A 81 -24.75 -50.04 -3.41
CA LYS A 81 -23.67 -49.16 -3.89
C LYS A 81 -24.02 -47.66 -3.72
N ARG A 82 -25.30 -47.29 -3.89
CA ARG A 82 -25.78 -45.92 -3.61
C ARG A 82 -25.74 -45.58 -2.13
N ALA A 83 -26.14 -46.49 -1.25
CA ALA A 83 -26.09 -46.29 0.19
C ALA A 83 -24.63 -46.11 0.68
N THR A 84 -23.70 -46.94 0.20
CA THR A 84 -22.26 -46.83 0.53
C THR A 84 -21.67 -45.50 0.06
N LEU A 85 -22.00 -45.04 -1.16
CA LEU A 85 -21.56 -43.74 -1.67
C LEU A 85 -22.14 -42.58 -0.85
N ASN A 86 -23.43 -42.64 -0.48
CA ASN A 86 -24.05 -41.62 0.37
C ASN A 86 -23.41 -41.54 1.76
N GLU A 87 -23.12 -42.69 2.38
CA GLU A 87 -22.46 -42.73 3.69
C GLU A 87 -21.03 -42.17 3.62
N ALA A 88 -20.27 -42.50 2.57
CA ALA A 88 -18.94 -41.97 2.34
C ALA A 88 -18.95 -40.45 2.10
N ILE A 89 -19.89 -39.94 1.30
CA ILE A 89 -20.09 -38.50 1.09
C ILE A 89 -20.42 -37.82 2.42
N THR A 90 -21.32 -38.41 3.23
CA THR A 90 -21.75 -37.83 4.51
C THR A 90 -20.60 -37.77 5.52
N LYS A 91 -19.82 -38.86 5.68
CA LYS A 91 -18.64 -38.89 6.55
C LYS A 91 -17.58 -37.87 6.13
N LYS A 92 -17.30 -37.76 4.83
CA LYS A 92 -16.32 -36.80 4.31
C LYS A 92 -16.80 -35.34 4.41
N LYS A 93 -18.09 -35.07 4.20
CA LYS A 93 -18.70 -33.75 4.45
C LYS A 93 -18.66 -33.38 5.92
N LYS A 94 -18.91 -34.33 6.82
CA LYS A 94 -18.78 -34.13 8.26
C LYS A 94 -17.33 -33.81 8.64
N TRP A 95 -16.36 -34.56 8.12
CA TRP A 95 -14.94 -34.26 8.34
C TRP A 95 -14.54 -32.86 7.82
N LEU A 96 -15.00 -32.45 6.64
CA LEU A 96 -14.82 -31.08 6.15
C LEU A 96 -15.46 -30.05 7.08
N SER A 97 -16.66 -30.35 7.61
CA SER A 97 -17.34 -29.49 8.58
C SER A 97 -16.56 -29.37 9.88
N ASP A 98 -16.04 -30.48 10.42
CA ASP A 98 -15.27 -30.52 11.67
C ASP A 98 -13.92 -29.79 11.52
N VAL A 99 -13.26 -29.92 10.36
CA VAL A 99 -12.05 -29.15 10.00
C VAL A 99 -12.38 -27.68 9.84
N ASN A 100 -13.46 -27.33 9.13
CA ASN A 100 -13.92 -25.95 8.99
C ASN A 100 -14.32 -25.34 10.35
N ASP A 101 -14.88 -26.12 11.28
CA ASP A 101 -15.22 -25.68 12.64
C ASP A 101 -13.98 -25.46 13.53
N ALA A 102 -12.93 -26.26 13.33
CA ALA A 102 -11.63 -26.05 13.98
C ALA A 102 -10.90 -24.84 13.37
N GLU A 103 -11.00 -24.62 12.06
CA GLU A 103 -10.41 -23.46 11.38
C GLU A 103 -11.23 -22.17 11.58
N SER A 104 -12.56 -22.23 11.75
CA SER A 104 -13.44 -21.09 12.03
C SER A 104 -13.14 -20.42 13.37
N LYS A 105 -12.71 -21.21 14.36
CA LYS A 105 -12.16 -20.71 15.63
C LYS A 105 -10.84 -19.94 15.47
N ASN A 106 -10.14 -20.12 14.36
CA ASN A 106 -8.83 -19.52 14.09
C ASN A 106 -8.87 -18.42 13.01
N PHE A 107 -10.03 -18.06 12.46
CA PHE A 107 -10.16 -17.01 11.44
C PHE A 107 -9.50 -15.70 11.87
N LEU A 108 -9.75 -15.28 13.09
CA LEU A 108 -9.14 -14.08 13.66
C LEU A 108 -7.61 -14.17 13.71
N ALA A 109 -7.07 -15.33 14.11
CA ALA A 109 -5.62 -15.54 14.20
C ALA A 109 -4.94 -15.48 12.82
N PHE A 110 -5.57 -16.02 11.77
CA PHE A 110 -5.07 -15.91 10.40
C PHE A 110 -5.03 -14.47 9.89
N TRP A 111 -6.06 -13.69 10.20
CA TRP A 111 -6.11 -12.28 9.83
C TRP A 111 -5.11 -11.41 10.59
N VAL A 112 -4.97 -11.64 11.90
CA VAL A 112 -3.95 -10.99 12.74
C VAL A 112 -2.56 -11.32 12.20
N ALA A 113 -2.28 -12.59 11.90
CA ALA A 113 -1.00 -13.02 11.33
C ALA A 113 -0.73 -12.42 9.95
N MET A 114 -1.73 -12.36 9.07
CA MET A 114 -1.62 -11.72 7.76
C MET A 114 -1.27 -10.24 7.88
N PHE A 115 -1.97 -9.48 8.73
CA PHE A 115 -1.67 -8.06 8.91
C PHE A 115 -0.33 -7.82 9.63
N HIS A 116 0.05 -8.65 10.61
CA HIS A 116 1.36 -8.55 11.27
C HIS A 116 2.50 -8.89 10.32
N GLY A 117 2.38 -9.95 9.51
CA GLY A 117 3.33 -10.28 8.46
C GLY A 117 3.51 -9.13 7.48
N TYR A 118 2.40 -8.48 7.09
CA TYR A 118 2.42 -7.29 6.22
C TYR A 118 3.19 -6.14 6.85
N ARG A 119 2.98 -5.88 8.14
CA ARG A 119 3.76 -4.87 8.87
C ARG A 119 5.24 -5.24 8.98
N ILE A 120 5.59 -6.49 9.29
CA ILE A 120 6.98 -6.95 9.47
C ILE A 120 7.74 -6.87 8.15
N ASP A 121 7.16 -7.35 7.04
CA ASP A 121 7.78 -7.27 5.71
C ASP A 121 7.91 -5.80 5.21
N LEU A 122 7.07 -4.88 5.72
CA LEU A 122 7.22 -3.42 5.50
C LEU A 122 8.28 -2.75 6.41
N VAL A 123 8.56 -3.29 7.61
CA VAL A 123 9.40 -2.66 8.64
C VAL A 123 10.82 -3.26 8.69
N VAL A 124 10.96 -4.58 8.72
CA VAL A 124 12.26 -5.29 8.78
C VAL A 124 13.07 -5.10 7.50
N ASN A 125 12.38 -4.77 6.41
CA ASN A 125 13.00 -4.67 5.10
C ASN A 125 13.51 -3.27 4.78
N GLN A 126 13.45 -2.27 5.67
CA GLN A 126 13.81 -0.89 5.30
C GLN A 126 15.31 -0.70 4.97
N ASN A 127 16.23 -1.31 5.74
CA ASN A 127 17.68 -1.13 5.51
C ASN A 127 18.24 -2.03 4.39
N GLU A 128 17.66 -3.20 4.17
CA GLU A 128 17.99 -4.06 3.01
C GLU A 128 17.25 -3.60 1.74
N HIS A 129 16.09 -2.93 1.88
CA HIS A 129 15.41 -2.23 0.79
C HIS A 129 16.27 -1.16 0.17
N VAL A 130 16.93 -0.30 0.96
CA VAL A 130 17.65 0.87 0.43
C VAL A 130 18.77 0.44 -0.53
N ARG A 131 19.47 -0.67 -0.26
CA ARG A 131 20.50 -1.23 -1.15
C ARG A 131 19.90 -1.97 -2.36
N ARG A 132 18.74 -2.61 -2.21
CA ARG A 132 18.01 -3.33 -3.29
C ARG A 132 17.14 -2.39 -4.16
N GLN A 133 16.81 -1.18 -3.70
CA GLN A 133 15.96 -0.19 -4.36
C GLN A 133 16.65 0.44 -5.58
N GLY A 134 17.98 0.64 -5.57
CA GLY A 134 18.71 1.10 -6.77
C GLY A 134 18.63 0.12 -7.95
N VAL A 135 18.71 -1.18 -7.68
CA VAL A 135 18.49 -2.24 -8.69
C VAL A 135 17.01 -2.28 -9.13
N THR A 136 16.09 -2.07 -8.18
CA THR A 136 14.64 -2.03 -8.44
C THR A 136 14.20 -0.81 -9.26
N VAL A 137 14.86 0.34 -9.09
CA VAL A 137 14.63 1.56 -9.89
C VAL A 137 14.98 1.30 -11.35
N LYS A 138 16.16 0.74 -11.61
CA LYS A 138 16.59 0.41 -12.97
C LYS A 138 15.65 -0.60 -13.64
N ALA A 139 15.30 -1.68 -12.94
CA ALA A 139 14.36 -2.69 -13.44
C ALA A 139 12.96 -2.11 -13.73
N ALA A 140 12.44 -1.23 -12.86
CA ALA A 140 11.15 -0.58 -13.07
C ALA A 140 11.16 0.39 -14.26
N SER A 141 12.26 1.14 -14.45
CA SER A 141 12.45 2.00 -15.62
C SER A 141 12.50 1.18 -16.92
N GLU A 142 13.27 0.09 -16.94
CA GLU A 142 13.36 -0.83 -18.08
C GLU A 142 11.99 -1.46 -18.42
N GLU A 143 11.23 -1.86 -17.40
CA GLU A 143 9.87 -2.37 -17.59
C GLU A 143 8.95 -1.32 -18.21
N PHE A 144 8.98 -0.08 -17.70
CA PHE A 144 8.19 1.01 -18.28
C PHE A 144 8.53 1.25 -19.76
N VAL A 145 9.82 1.24 -20.10
CA VAL A 145 10.30 1.38 -21.49
C VAL A 145 9.74 0.26 -22.37
N LYS A 146 9.80 -0.98 -21.90
CA LYS A 146 9.25 -2.14 -22.62
C LYS A 146 7.74 -2.04 -22.83
N LEU A 147 6.99 -1.71 -21.79
CA LEU A 147 5.53 -1.55 -21.86
C LEU A 147 5.14 -0.43 -22.82
N LEU A 148 5.82 0.72 -22.74
CA LEU A 148 5.56 1.85 -23.61
C LEU A 148 5.86 1.51 -25.08
N LEU A 149 6.93 0.75 -25.37
CA LEU A 149 7.22 0.27 -26.72
C LEU A 149 6.08 -0.60 -27.28
N THR A 150 5.52 -1.48 -26.46
CA THR A 150 4.39 -2.32 -26.87
C THR A 150 3.11 -1.50 -27.07
N VAL A 151 2.86 -0.45 -26.28
CA VAL A 151 1.76 0.49 -26.54
C VAL A 151 2.00 1.32 -27.81
N LEU A 152 3.27 1.65 -28.10
CA LEU A 152 3.66 2.35 -29.32
C LEU A 152 3.42 1.54 -30.59
N SER A 153 3.33 0.21 -30.53
CA SER A 153 2.94 -0.61 -31.68
C SER A 153 1.42 -0.73 -31.90
N GLN A 154 0.58 -0.23 -30.98
CA GLN A 154 -0.88 -0.31 -31.06
C GLN A 154 -1.52 0.95 -31.64
N ASP A 155 -2.67 0.85 -32.29
CA ASP A 155 -3.44 2.02 -32.71
C ASP A 155 -4.17 2.67 -31.52
N ILE A 156 -4.14 4.00 -31.46
CA ILE A 156 -4.82 4.75 -30.39
C ILE A 156 -6.33 4.67 -30.63
N THR A 157 -7.02 3.95 -29.75
CA THR A 157 -8.47 3.72 -29.83
C THR A 157 -9.15 4.08 -28.51
N ILE A 158 -10.05 5.07 -28.53
CA ILE A 158 -10.74 5.55 -27.32
C ILE A 158 -12.24 5.50 -27.57
N ALA A 159 -12.97 4.75 -26.72
CA ALA A 159 -14.41 4.60 -26.84
C ALA A 159 -15.12 5.96 -26.82
N GLY A 160 -15.97 6.19 -27.82
CA GLY A 160 -16.75 7.43 -27.95
C GLY A 160 -15.97 8.66 -28.42
N LYS A 161 -14.70 8.51 -28.85
CA LYS A 161 -13.91 9.60 -29.44
C LYS A 161 -13.26 9.19 -30.75
N THR A 162 -13.37 10.05 -31.75
CA THR A 162 -12.70 9.91 -33.05
C THR A 162 -11.70 11.05 -33.20
N TYR A 163 -10.42 10.70 -33.37
CA TYR A 163 -9.36 11.67 -33.63
C TYR A 163 -9.08 11.79 -35.12
N SER A 164 -8.68 12.98 -35.55
CA SER A 164 -8.15 13.16 -36.89
C SER A 164 -6.78 12.46 -37.06
N PRO A 165 -6.40 12.07 -38.29
CA PRO A 165 -5.09 11.48 -38.56
C PRO A 165 -3.91 12.37 -38.12
N SER A 166 -4.06 13.70 -38.21
CA SER A 166 -3.03 14.66 -37.79
C SER A 166 -2.84 14.69 -36.28
N GLU A 167 -3.92 14.60 -35.49
CA GLU A 167 -3.87 14.47 -34.04
C GLU A 167 -3.22 13.16 -33.61
N LEU A 168 -3.63 12.04 -34.21
CA LEU A 168 -3.04 10.72 -33.93
C LEU A 168 -1.53 10.70 -34.22
N LYS A 169 -1.12 11.27 -35.36
CA LYS A 169 0.30 11.43 -35.74
C LYS A 169 1.06 12.28 -34.71
N LYS A 170 0.45 13.37 -34.23
CA LYS A 170 1.03 14.22 -33.18
C LYS A 170 1.21 13.46 -31.87
N TYR A 171 0.20 12.72 -31.41
CA TYR A 171 0.27 11.97 -30.15
C TYR A 171 1.27 10.81 -30.22
N LYS A 172 1.31 10.08 -31.35
CA LYS A 172 2.35 9.06 -31.60
C LYS A 172 3.76 9.65 -31.64
N SER A 173 3.94 10.82 -32.25
CA SER A 173 5.22 11.53 -32.25
C SER A 173 5.67 11.89 -30.83
N ILE A 174 4.76 12.40 -29.98
CA ILE A 174 5.05 12.71 -28.58
C ILE A 174 5.45 11.44 -27.81
N LEU A 175 4.68 10.35 -27.95
CA LEU A 175 4.98 9.07 -27.30
C LEU A 175 6.33 8.50 -27.75
N ASN A 176 6.67 8.58 -29.04
CA ASN A 176 7.94 8.11 -29.59
C ASN A 176 9.13 8.91 -29.05
N ARG A 177 9.02 10.25 -29.00
CA ARG A 177 10.07 11.10 -28.44
C ARG A 177 10.24 10.87 -26.94
N TYR A 178 9.13 10.74 -26.21
CA TYR A 178 9.12 10.38 -24.80
C TYR A 178 9.86 9.05 -24.59
N TYR A 179 9.46 7.99 -25.31
CA TYR A 179 10.12 6.68 -25.32
C TYR A 179 11.61 6.77 -25.61
N GLY A 180 12.00 7.53 -26.65
CA GLY A 180 13.41 7.75 -26.99
C GLY A 180 14.20 8.35 -25.83
N SER A 181 13.66 9.37 -25.15
CA SER A 181 14.31 10.02 -24.01
C SER A 181 14.43 9.15 -22.77
N ILE A 182 13.43 8.29 -22.51
CA ILE A 182 13.43 7.44 -21.32
C ILE A 182 14.27 6.17 -21.50
N LYS A 183 14.38 5.66 -22.73
CA LYS A 183 15.17 4.47 -23.05
C LYS A 183 16.66 4.69 -22.77
N THR A 184 17.11 5.93 -22.86
CA THR A 184 18.50 6.34 -22.60
C THR A 184 18.75 6.75 -21.16
N ILE A 185 17.78 6.58 -20.24
CA ILE A 185 17.98 6.87 -18.82
C ILE A 185 18.92 5.82 -18.24
N VAL A 186 20.18 6.21 -18.08
CA VAL A 186 21.12 5.70 -17.08
C VAL A 186 21.51 6.94 -16.29
N ILE A 187 21.62 6.85 -14.95
CA ILE A 187 21.95 7.95 -14.02
C ILE A 187 22.83 8.98 -14.73
N GLU A 188 22.25 10.12 -15.11
CA GLU A 188 22.94 11.04 -16.02
C GLU A 188 24.09 11.68 -15.27
N ASP A 189 25.32 11.27 -15.60
CA ASP A 189 26.49 12.06 -15.23
C ASP A 189 26.34 13.43 -15.89
N LYS A 190 26.54 14.51 -15.13
CA LYS A 190 26.58 15.88 -15.66
C LYS A 190 27.53 16.02 -16.85
N SER A 191 28.55 15.17 -16.95
CA SER A 191 29.46 15.10 -18.09
C SER A 191 28.77 14.76 -19.42
N GLU A 192 27.59 14.14 -19.40
CA GLU A 192 26.81 13.81 -20.58
C GLU A 192 25.97 14.98 -21.14
N ILE A 193 25.87 16.09 -20.41
CA ILE A 193 25.15 17.31 -20.84
C ILE A 193 26.05 18.12 -21.80
N THR A 194 26.31 17.54 -22.96
CA THR A 194 27.19 18.14 -23.97
C THR A 194 26.49 19.24 -24.78
N PRO A 195 27.24 20.18 -25.39
CA PRO A 195 26.67 21.19 -26.29
C PRO A 195 25.85 20.59 -27.44
N LYS A 196 26.25 19.41 -27.94
CA LYS A 196 25.51 18.68 -28.98
C LYS A 196 24.13 18.25 -28.47
N ARG A 197 24.04 17.74 -27.24
CA ARG A 197 22.78 17.31 -26.60
C ARG A 197 21.85 18.50 -26.37
N ILE A 198 22.39 19.64 -25.94
CA ILE A 198 21.64 20.90 -25.81
C ILE A 198 21.11 21.39 -27.16
N LYS A 199 21.93 21.35 -28.22
CA LYS A 199 21.44 21.66 -29.58
C LYS A 199 20.34 20.71 -30.05
N ASN A 200 20.47 19.42 -29.73
CA ASN A 200 19.47 18.41 -30.08
C ASN A 200 18.13 18.63 -29.35
N LEU A 201 18.13 19.19 -28.14
CA LEU A 201 16.89 19.58 -27.44
C LEU A 201 16.09 20.61 -28.22
N LEU A 202 16.79 21.58 -28.81
CA LEU A 202 16.18 22.65 -29.62
C LEU A 202 15.75 22.18 -31.01
N SER A 203 16.22 21.02 -31.45
CA SER A 203 15.75 20.34 -32.66
C SER A 203 14.62 19.34 -32.37
N GLY A 204 14.00 19.43 -31.19
CA GLY A 204 12.83 18.63 -30.82
C GLY A 204 13.13 17.26 -30.23
N ASN A 205 14.38 16.93 -29.87
CA ASN A 205 14.67 15.72 -29.11
C ASN A 205 14.39 15.94 -27.62
N ASP A 206 13.77 14.97 -26.98
CA ASP A 206 13.45 15.04 -25.56
C ASP A 206 14.65 14.50 -24.74
N LEU A 207 14.83 15.03 -23.53
CA LEU A 207 15.82 14.56 -22.55
C LEU A 207 15.09 14.23 -21.25
N THR A 208 15.45 13.12 -20.61
CA THR A 208 14.92 12.79 -19.29
C THR A 208 16.09 12.53 -18.35
N ILE A 209 16.17 13.34 -17.30
CA ILE A 209 17.15 13.27 -16.21
C ILE A 209 16.54 12.46 -15.08
N GLU A 210 17.22 11.40 -14.66
CA GLU A 210 16.99 10.73 -13.37
C GLU A 210 17.89 11.39 -12.32
N HIS A 211 17.29 11.97 -11.28
CA HIS A 211 18.05 12.62 -10.20
C HIS A 211 18.54 11.58 -9.19
N ASN A 212 19.77 11.74 -8.72
CA ASN A 212 20.37 10.82 -7.76
C ASN A 212 19.68 10.96 -6.38
N CYS A 213 18.82 9.99 -6.06
CA CYS A 213 18.06 9.94 -4.82
C CYS A 213 18.29 8.60 -4.14
N ILE A 214 18.45 8.61 -2.81
CA ILE A 214 18.58 7.35 -2.07
C ILE A 214 17.21 6.67 -1.96
N GLY A 215 17.08 5.47 -2.52
CA GLY A 215 15.93 4.56 -2.33
C GLY A 215 14.72 4.76 -3.26
N HIS A 216 14.73 5.78 -4.13
CA HIS A 216 13.68 6.05 -5.12
C HIS A 216 14.26 6.90 -6.26
N ALA A 217 13.49 7.18 -7.31
CA ALA A 217 13.93 8.07 -8.39
C ALA A 217 12.88 9.13 -8.69
N ILE A 218 13.33 10.37 -8.80
CA ILE A 218 12.55 11.52 -9.27
C ILE A 218 13.11 11.95 -10.62
N TYR A 219 12.25 12.47 -11.48
CA TYR A 219 12.61 12.68 -12.88
C TYR A 219 12.34 14.11 -13.30
N THR A 220 13.23 14.64 -14.14
CA THR A 220 12.99 15.87 -14.92
C THR A 220 12.98 15.52 -16.38
N GLN A 221 11.94 15.92 -17.10
CA GLN A 221 11.90 15.84 -18.56
C GLN A 221 12.04 17.23 -19.17
N ILE A 222 12.90 17.34 -20.18
CA ILE A 222 13.16 18.54 -20.97
C ILE A 222 12.70 18.27 -22.39
N TYR A 223 11.86 19.13 -22.94
CA TYR A 223 11.35 18.97 -24.30
C TYR A 223 10.96 20.29 -24.93
N GLN A 224 10.95 20.31 -26.26
CA GLN A 224 10.42 21.44 -27.02
C GLN A 224 8.90 21.30 -27.20
N GLU A 225 8.19 22.38 -26.88
CA GLU A 225 6.80 22.59 -27.24
C GLU A 225 6.66 23.91 -28.00
N LYS A 226 6.39 23.80 -29.31
CA LYS A 226 6.34 24.96 -30.23
C LYS A 226 7.66 25.76 -30.17
N ASN A 227 7.57 27.04 -29.81
CA ASN A 227 8.69 27.97 -29.68
C ASN A 227 9.26 28.04 -28.24
N GLN A 228 8.86 27.12 -27.36
CA GLN A 228 9.27 27.08 -25.96
C GLN A 228 10.03 25.81 -25.64
N LEU A 229 10.98 25.95 -24.73
CA LEU A 229 11.60 24.83 -24.02
C LEU A 229 10.87 24.65 -22.70
N VAL A 230 10.42 23.43 -22.44
CA VAL A 230 9.62 23.07 -21.27
C VAL A 230 10.41 22.07 -20.42
N LEU A 231 10.51 22.36 -19.13
CA LEU A 231 11.05 21.46 -18.12
C LEU A 231 9.91 21.03 -17.20
N THR A 232 9.66 19.74 -17.12
CA THR A 232 8.69 19.16 -16.19
C THR A 232 9.44 18.30 -15.18
N HIS A 233 9.31 18.63 -13.90
CA HIS A 233 9.80 17.80 -12.81
C HIS A 233 8.64 17.05 -12.14
N CYS A 234 8.84 15.77 -11.88
CA CYS A 234 7.85 14.90 -11.26
C CYS A 234 8.50 14.10 -10.11
N ASN A 235 7.98 14.33 -8.91
CA ASN A 235 8.20 13.52 -7.73
C ASN A 235 6.85 13.24 -7.11
N ARG A 236 6.34 12.02 -7.24
CA ARG A 236 5.11 11.55 -6.59
C ARG A 236 5.41 10.73 -5.35
N GLY A 237 6.68 10.51 -5.00
CA GLY A 237 7.09 9.81 -3.78
C GLY A 237 6.95 10.72 -2.56
N ASP A 238 7.93 10.66 -1.66
CA ASP A 238 7.97 11.52 -0.49
C ASP A 238 8.34 12.96 -0.87
N GLY A 239 7.68 13.95 -0.24
CA GLY A 239 7.90 15.37 -0.49
C GLY A 239 6.61 16.21 -0.51
N GLN A 240 6.74 17.48 -0.12
CA GLN A 240 5.64 18.45 0.00
C GLN A 240 4.96 18.80 -1.35
N ARG A 241 5.59 18.50 -2.48
CA ARG A 241 5.10 18.81 -3.84
C ARG A 241 4.68 17.55 -4.63
N SER A 242 4.24 16.50 -3.94
CA SER A 242 3.97 15.18 -4.54
C SER A 242 2.65 15.01 -5.30
N THR A 243 1.80 16.04 -5.29
CA THR A 243 0.47 16.04 -5.91
C THR A 243 0.38 16.79 -7.23
N TYR A 244 1.44 17.49 -7.64
CA TYR A 244 1.49 18.22 -8.90
C TYR A 244 2.85 18.05 -9.58
N ASN A 245 2.85 18.03 -10.90
CA ASN A 245 4.09 18.21 -11.65
C ASN A 245 4.54 19.69 -11.55
N LEU A 246 5.84 19.92 -11.47
CA LEU A 246 6.42 21.27 -11.50
C LEU A 246 6.83 21.58 -12.94
N VAL A 247 6.31 22.66 -13.52
CA VAL A 247 6.55 22.96 -14.94
C VAL A 247 7.17 24.33 -15.12
N TYR A 248 8.25 24.38 -15.88
CA TYR A 248 9.03 25.57 -16.15
C TYR A 248 9.11 25.80 -17.65
N ARG A 249 8.90 27.04 -18.10
CA ARG A 249 8.91 27.40 -19.53
C ARG A 249 9.80 28.59 -19.83
N ILE A 250 10.50 28.52 -20.95
CA ILE A 250 11.25 29.65 -21.51
C ILE A 250 11.09 29.68 -23.03
N ASN A 251 11.11 30.88 -23.63
CA ASN A 251 11.13 31.01 -25.08
C ASN A 251 12.51 30.63 -25.62
N ILE A 252 12.54 29.90 -26.74
CA ILE A 252 13.80 29.47 -27.37
C ILE A 252 14.50 30.65 -28.05
N ALA A 253 13.73 31.62 -28.56
CA ALA A 253 14.28 32.81 -29.19
C ALA A 253 15.10 33.63 -28.18
N GLY A 254 16.38 33.85 -28.49
CA GLY A 254 17.31 34.59 -27.62
C GLY A 254 17.88 33.78 -26.44
N LEU A 255 17.66 32.47 -26.39
CA LEU A 255 18.17 31.62 -25.31
C LEU A 255 19.68 31.40 -25.44
N ASP A 256 20.42 31.78 -24.41
CA ASP A 256 21.86 31.54 -24.28
C ASP A 256 22.11 30.04 -24.03
N LEU A 257 22.70 29.35 -25.00
CA LEU A 257 22.89 27.90 -24.97
C LEU A 257 23.92 27.46 -23.94
N ASP A 258 24.92 28.29 -23.66
CA ASP A 258 25.95 27.97 -22.66
C ASP A 258 25.39 28.12 -21.26
N LYS A 259 24.57 29.15 -21.02
CA LYS A 259 23.83 29.28 -19.75
C LYS A 259 22.77 28.21 -19.58
N LEU A 260 22.07 27.82 -20.65
CA LEU A 260 21.14 26.69 -20.64
C LEU A 260 21.84 25.39 -20.27
N ARG A 261 22.99 25.13 -20.88
CA ARG A 261 23.82 23.97 -20.56
C ARG A 261 24.22 23.98 -19.08
N ALA A 262 24.75 25.09 -18.58
CA ALA A 262 25.18 25.20 -17.18
C ALA A 262 24.01 25.02 -16.19
N ALA A 263 22.83 25.54 -16.50
CA ALA A 263 21.63 25.34 -15.69
C ALA A 263 21.21 23.86 -15.67
N ILE A 264 21.24 23.18 -16.83
CA ILE A 264 20.91 21.75 -16.93
C ILE A 264 21.96 20.89 -16.19
N GLU A 265 23.25 21.18 -16.36
CA GLU A 265 24.32 20.52 -15.59
C GLU A 265 24.14 20.69 -14.08
N THR A 266 23.71 21.88 -13.64
CA THR A 266 23.45 22.17 -12.23
C THR A 266 22.29 21.32 -11.70
N ILE A 267 21.15 21.28 -12.40
CA ILE A 267 20.00 20.48 -11.94
C ILE A 267 20.27 18.98 -12.00
N THR A 268 21.03 18.50 -12.99
CA THR A 268 21.40 17.08 -13.10
C THR A 268 22.30 16.64 -11.95
N GLY A 269 23.17 17.54 -11.45
CA GLY A 269 24.04 17.27 -10.31
C GLY A 269 23.37 17.40 -8.93
N LEU A 270 22.07 17.68 -8.86
CA LEU A 270 21.36 17.76 -7.58
C LEU A 270 21.07 16.37 -7.02
N GLU A 271 21.27 16.22 -5.71
CA GLU A 271 21.10 14.94 -5.02
C GLU A 271 20.16 15.09 -3.82
N VAL A 272 19.39 14.03 -3.55
CA VAL A 272 18.60 13.90 -2.32
C VAL A 272 19.22 12.80 -1.46
N VAL A 273 20.09 13.22 -0.52
CA VAL A 273 20.94 12.35 0.30
C VAL A 273 20.13 11.57 1.36
N SER A 274 18.95 12.04 1.75
CA SER A 274 17.99 11.25 2.54
C SER A 274 16.57 11.77 2.33
N SER A 275 15.58 10.88 2.44
CA SER A 275 14.14 11.16 2.31
C SER A 275 13.60 11.94 3.53
N SER A 276 14.06 13.18 3.71
CA SER A 276 13.55 14.12 4.71
C SER A 276 13.00 15.37 4.02
N GLU A 277 11.99 16.00 4.63
CA GLU A 277 11.39 17.22 4.07
C GLU A 277 12.41 18.33 3.86
N ASP A 278 13.37 18.49 4.77
CA ASP A 278 14.42 19.51 4.66
C ASP A 278 15.35 19.28 3.47
N ASN A 279 15.66 18.04 3.14
CA ASN A 279 16.49 17.72 1.97
C ASN A 279 15.73 17.96 0.66
N TYR A 280 14.45 17.60 0.59
CA TYR A 280 13.63 17.94 -0.57
C TYR A 280 13.46 19.45 -0.72
N LYS A 281 13.28 20.17 0.39
CA LYS A 281 13.21 21.63 0.35
C LYS A 281 14.48 22.23 -0.21
N LYS A 282 15.66 21.80 0.27
CA LYS A 282 16.96 22.22 -0.29
C LYS A 282 17.10 21.90 -1.77
N PHE A 283 16.71 20.69 -2.18
CA PHE A 283 16.68 20.29 -3.59
C PHE A 283 15.82 21.26 -4.41
N TYR A 284 14.58 21.50 -3.99
CA TYR A 284 13.66 22.37 -4.72
C TYR A 284 14.10 23.83 -4.73
N ASP A 285 14.67 24.34 -3.64
CA ASP A 285 15.19 25.71 -3.59
C ASP A 285 16.35 25.90 -4.58
N GLN A 286 17.26 24.92 -4.68
CA GLN A 286 18.37 24.95 -5.65
C GLN A 286 17.88 24.78 -7.09
N TYR A 287 16.95 23.84 -7.30
CA TYR A 287 16.31 23.59 -8.59
C TYR A 287 15.58 24.83 -9.11
N ASP A 288 14.72 25.43 -8.27
CA ASP A 288 13.96 26.66 -8.57
C ASP A 288 14.90 27.83 -8.87
N LYS A 289 15.97 27.98 -8.09
CA LYS A 289 16.95 29.04 -8.27
C LYS A 289 17.72 28.90 -9.59
N ALA A 290 18.19 27.69 -9.93
CA ALA A 290 18.92 27.45 -11.16
C ALA A 290 18.10 27.81 -12.40
N LEU A 291 16.81 27.44 -12.42
CA LEU A 291 15.91 27.73 -13.54
C LEU A 291 15.49 29.21 -13.59
N LYS A 292 15.16 29.81 -12.43
CA LYS A 292 14.80 31.25 -12.37
C LYS A 292 15.93 32.15 -12.84
N ASN A 293 17.19 31.83 -12.49
CA ASN A 293 18.35 32.63 -12.91
C ASN A 293 18.51 32.69 -14.43
N LEU A 294 18.04 31.67 -15.15
CA LEU A 294 18.05 31.63 -16.62
C LEU A 294 16.80 32.27 -17.25
N GLY A 295 15.80 32.65 -16.45
CA GLY A 295 14.57 33.29 -16.92
C GLY A 295 13.41 32.32 -17.18
N PHE A 296 13.47 31.10 -16.65
CA PHE A 296 12.31 30.20 -16.72
C PHE A 296 11.14 30.74 -15.89
N SER A 297 9.95 30.70 -16.48
CA SER A 297 8.67 30.95 -15.80
C SER A 297 8.12 29.66 -15.20
N PHE A 298 7.76 29.69 -13.92
CA PHE A 298 7.20 28.54 -13.21
C PHE A 298 5.66 28.55 -13.27
N SER A 299 5.07 27.37 -13.43
CA SER A 299 3.65 27.12 -13.17
C SER A 299 3.43 25.73 -12.56
N LEU A 300 2.35 25.59 -11.79
CA LEU A 300 1.85 24.28 -11.38
C LEU A 300 1.33 23.53 -12.61
N GLY A 301 1.78 22.29 -12.78
CA GLY A 301 1.34 21.37 -13.82
C GLY A 301 0.03 20.67 -13.46
N LYS A 302 -0.27 19.58 -14.17
CA LYS A 302 -1.44 18.75 -13.89
C LYS A 302 -1.30 18.06 -12.54
N HIS A 303 -2.46 17.88 -11.91
CA HIS A 303 -2.58 17.08 -10.70
C HIS A 303 -2.17 15.63 -10.96
N VAL A 304 -1.36 15.06 -10.08
CA VAL A 304 -0.91 13.68 -10.08
C VAL A 304 -1.12 13.08 -8.70
N LYS A 305 -1.62 11.84 -8.63
CA LYS A 305 -1.83 11.20 -7.32
C LYS A 305 -0.49 10.83 -6.68
N SER A 306 -0.26 11.17 -5.43
CA SER A 306 0.96 10.74 -4.74
C SER A 306 1.05 9.20 -4.64
N GLN A 307 2.29 8.71 -4.61
CA GLN A 307 2.72 7.32 -4.53
C GLN A 307 3.71 7.19 -3.37
N LYS A 308 3.22 7.45 -2.15
CA LYS A 308 4.01 7.38 -0.89
C LYS A 308 4.22 5.95 -0.38
N ILE A 309 3.56 4.95 -0.98
CA ILE A 309 3.68 3.54 -0.61
C ILE A 309 4.26 2.79 -1.80
N GLY A 310 5.34 2.03 -1.59
CA GLY A 310 6.05 1.29 -2.64
C GLY A 310 6.96 2.19 -3.50
N ASN A 311 7.46 1.67 -4.62
CA ASN A 311 8.38 2.40 -5.50
C ASN A 311 7.63 3.45 -6.37
N CYS A 312 8.06 4.71 -6.32
CA CYS A 312 7.45 5.82 -7.06
C CYS A 312 7.92 5.96 -8.52
N VAL A 313 8.88 5.16 -9.01
CA VAL A 313 9.47 5.27 -10.36
C VAL A 313 8.42 5.26 -11.48
N LEU A 314 7.60 4.20 -11.54
CA LEU A 314 6.55 4.08 -12.56
C LEU A 314 5.52 5.20 -12.44
N ALA A 315 5.21 5.61 -11.21
CA ALA A 315 4.30 6.71 -10.96
C ALA A 315 4.89 8.02 -11.51
N ASN A 316 6.18 8.27 -11.30
CA ASN A 316 6.85 9.48 -11.73
C ASN A 316 6.94 9.56 -13.25
N LEU A 317 7.32 8.47 -13.92
CA LEU A 317 7.32 8.37 -15.39
C LEU A 317 5.92 8.55 -15.98
N LYS A 318 4.87 7.98 -15.35
CA LYS A 318 3.47 8.26 -15.76
C LYS A 318 3.10 9.73 -15.52
N GLY A 319 3.59 10.33 -14.44
CA GLY A 319 3.36 11.74 -14.11
C GLY A 319 3.94 12.68 -15.16
N LEU A 320 5.17 12.45 -15.60
CA LEU A 320 5.79 13.19 -16.70
C LEU A 320 4.98 13.04 -18.01
N LEU A 321 4.60 11.80 -18.35
CA LEU A 321 3.80 11.54 -19.55
C LEU A 321 2.43 12.25 -19.51
N LYS A 322 1.84 12.40 -18.32
CA LYS A 322 0.56 13.09 -18.14
C LYS A 322 0.60 14.54 -18.62
N GLU A 323 1.71 15.27 -18.42
CA GLU A 323 1.86 16.64 -18.94
C GLU A 323 1.85 16.70 -20.47
N ARG A 324 2.35 15.65 -21.13
CA ARG A 324 2.61 15.65 -22.58
C ARG A 324 1.39 15.35 -23.43
N LEU A 325 0.40 14.68 -22.87
CA LEU A 325 -0.75 14.14 -23.62
C LEU A 325 -2.07 14.72 -23.14
N PRO A 326 -3.10 14.79 -24.01
CA PRO A 326 -4.48 14.93 -23.59
C PRO A 326 -4.86 13.84 -22.57
N GLU A 327 -5.76 14.16 -21.64
CA GLU A 327 -6.07 13.29 -20.48
C GLU A 327 -6.61 11.91 -20.89
N ASP A 328 -7.42 11.86 -21.94
CA ASP A 328 -7.96 10.63 -22.52
C ASP A 328 -6.88 9.77 -23.19
N VAL A 329 -5.99 10.37 -23.99
CA VAL A 329 -4.86 9.65 -24.61
C VAL A 329 -3.89 9.14 -23.54
N TYR A 330 -3.63 9.94 -22.51
CA TYR A 330 -2.86 9.52 -21.34
C TYR A 330 -3.54 8.33 -20.62
N LYS A 331 -4.84 8.40 -20.36
CA LYS A 331 -5.61 7.31 -19.74
C LYS A 331 -5.61 6.05 -20.59
N TRP A 332 -5.75 6.17 -21.91
CA TRP A 332 -5.64 5.05 -22.85
C TRP A 332 -4.25 4.41 -22.74
N CYS A 333 -3.18 5.20 -22.91
CA CYS A 333 -1.81 4.71 -22.87
C CYS A 333 -1.48 4.02 -21.54
N THR A 334 -1.87 4.62 -20.41
CA THR A 334 -1.66 4.03 -19.09
C THR A 334 -2.53 2.82 -18.81
N THR A 335 -3.72 2.73 -19.41
CA THR A 335 -4.58 1.55 -19.36
C THR A 335 -3.99 0.41 -20.18
N GLU A 336 -3.53 0.66 -21.40
CA GLU A 336 -2.86 -0.34 -22.23
C GLU A 336 -1.56 -0.81 -21.57
N MET A 337 -0.73 0.11 -21.07
CA MET A 337 0.45 -0.28 -20.28
C MET A 337 0.08 -1.10 -19.05
N ARG A 338 -1.03 -0.81 -18.37
CA ARG A 338 -1.50 -1.61 -17.21
C ARG A 338 -2.01 -2.99 -17.63
N ASN A 339 -2.69 -3.08 -18.77
CA ASN A 339 -3.18 -4.34 -19.33
C ASN A 339 -2.00 -5.21 -19.79
N LEU A 340 -0.92 -4.58 -20.27
CA LEU A 340 0.34 -5.21 -20.65
C LEU A 340 1.27 -5.47 -19.46
N SER A 341 1.16 -4.68 -18.37
CA SER A 341 1.86 -4.89 -17.09
C SER A 341 1.18 -5.97 -16.25
N THR A 342 0.60 -6.98 -16.90
CA THR A 342 0.37 -8.23 -16.21
C THR A 342 1.69 -8.64 -15.55
N ILE A 343 1.57 -9.34 -14.43
CA ILE A 343 2.67 -9.78 -13.56
C ILE A 343 3.76 -10.63 -14.26
N GLU A 344 3.62 -10.83 -15.56
CA GLU A 344 4.53 -11.49 -16.50
C GLU A 344 5.99 -11.04 -16.43
N HIS A 345 6.28 -9.80 -16.03
CA HIS A 345 7.66 -9.34 -15.80
C HIS A 345 8.28 -9.95 -14.54
N LEU A 346 7.48 -10.38 -13.55
CA LEU A 346 7.94 -11.19 -12.43
C LEU A 346 7.87 -12.68 -12.78
N ILE A 347 6.81 -13.11 -13.47
CA ILE A 347 6.56 -14.52 -13.76
C ILE A 347 7.65 -15.09 -14.68
N ASN A 348 7.94 -14.46 -15.81
CA ASN A 348 8.83 -15.06 -16.81
C ASN A 348 10.28 -15.20 -16.30
N PRO A 349 10.90 -14.18 -15.68
CA PRO A 349 12.22 -14.32 -15.08
C PRO A 349 12.24 -15.31 -13.92
N MET A 350 11.20 -15.35 -13.09
CA MET A 350 11.07 -16.35 -12.03
C MET A 350 11.07 -17.76 -12.63
N LEU A 351 10.19 -18.07 -13.59
CA LEU A 351 10.12 -19.38 -14.24
C LEU A 351 11.45 -19.78 -14.89
N GLN A 352 12.16 -18.83 -15.49
CA GLN A 352 13.46 -19.08 -16.08
C GLN A 352 14.52 -19.41 -15.02
N SER A 353 14.63 -18.61 -13.96
CA SER A 353 15.54 -18.89 -12.85
C SER A 353 15.28 -20.27 -12.24
N GLY A 354 14.02 -20.65 -12.05
CA GLY A 354 13.64 -21.99 -11.56
C GLY A 354 14.19 -23.15 -12.41
N LYS A 355 14.29 -22.96 -13.73
CA LYS A 355 14.90 -23.95 -14.64
C LYS A 355 16.42 -23.99 -14.52
N ASP A 356 17.03 -22.84 -14.27
CA ASP A 356 18.48 -22.66 -14.27
C ASP A 356 19.14 -23.02 -12.92
N LEU A 357 18.33 -23.21 -11.86
CA LEU A 357 18.77 -23.66 -10.54
C LEU A 357 19.53 -25.00 -10.62
N LYS A 358 20.63 -25.09 -9.86
CA LYS A 358 21.54 -26.25 -9.80
C LYS A 358 21.62 -26.85 -8.39
N ASN A 359 22.23 -28.02 -8.25
CA ASN A 359 22.46 -28.70 -6.97
C ASN A 359 23.52 -27.96 -6.13
N LYS A 360 23.17 -26.83 -5.51
CA LYS A 360 23.98 -26.14 -4.50
C LYS A 360 23.14 -25.87 -3.24
N HIS A 361 23.77 -25.46 -2.16
CA HIS A 361 23.04 -24.88 -1.03
C HIS A 361 22.64 -23.44 -1.40
N PHE A 362 21.45 -23.03 -0.99
CA PHE A 362 20.89 -21.72 -1.31
C PHE A 362 20.22 -21.13 -0.07
N ASN A 363 20.17 -19.81 -0.01
CA ASN A 363 19.33 -19.10 0.94
C ASN A 363 18.22 -18.35 0.19
N ILE A 364 16.99 -18.82 0.33
CA ILE A 364 15.82 -18.30 -0.38
C ILE A 364 15.53 -16.84 -0.01
N ASP A 365 15.97 -16.34 1.16
CA ASP A 365 15.75 -14.95 1.58
C ASP A 365 16.73 -13.97 0.92
N THR A 366 17.93 -14.43 0.57
CA THR A 366 19.04 -13.57 0.13
C THR A 366 19.48 -13.78 -1.30
N ASP A 367 19.37 -15.00 -1.84
CA ASP A 367 19.93 -15.30 -3.16
C ASP A 367 19.14 -14.64 -4.28
N ASP A 368 19.85 -14.12 -5.29
CA ASP A 368 19.26 -13.39 -6.42
C ASP A 368 18.39 -14.30 -7.30
N ASP A 369 18.70 -15.59 -7.38
CA ASP A 369 17.91 -16.59 -8.10
C ASP A 369 16.44 -16.62 -7.63
N PHE A 370 16.18 -16.31 -6.35
CA PHE A 370 14.83 -16.28 -5.77
C PHE A 370 14.23 -14.88 -5.68
N PHE A 371 14.89 -13.84 -6.22
CA PHE A 371 14.42 -12.47 -6.15
C PHE A 371 13.01 -12.30 -6.72
N HIS A 372 12.77 -12.76 -7.94
CA HIS A 372 11.45 -12.62 -8.58
C HIS A 372 10.37 -13.48 -7.91
N LEU A 373 10.73 -14.61 -7.30
CA LEU A 373 9.83 -15.41 -6.48
C LEU A 373 9.40 -14.63 -5.23
N ARG A 374 10.35 -14.03 -4.51
CA ARG A 374 10.05 -13.17 -3.35
C ARG A 374 9.17 -11.99 -3.75
N GLN A 375 9.47 -11.32 -4.87
CA GLN A 375 8.66 -10.21 -5.38
C GLN A 375 7.24 -10.66 -5.74
N LEU A 376 7.08 -11.84 -6.35
CA LEU A 376 5.77 -12.39 -6.67
C LEU A 376 4.97 -12.76 -5.41
N ILE A 377 5.62 -13.33 -4.38
CA ILE A 377 5.01 -13.62 -3.08
C ILE A 377 4.58 -12.33 -2.38
N ASN A 378 5.44 -11.32 -2.33
CA ASN A 378 5.11 -10.01 -1.75
C ASN A 378 3.97 -9.35 -2.51
N TYR A 379 3.98 -9.41 -3.85
CA TYR A 379 2.88 -8.92 -4.67
C TYR A 379 1.57 -9.65 -4.35
N ILE A 380 1.60 -10.99 -4.24
CA ILE A 380 0.43 -11.79 -3.86
C ILE A 380 -0.07 -11.33 -2.51
N PHE A 381 0.80 -11.18 -1.53
CA PHE A 381 0.45 -10.77 -0.19
C PHE A 381 -0.18 -9.37 -0.16
N ASP A 382 0.48 -8.38 -0.76
CA ASP A 382 -0.01 -7.00 -0.91
C ASP A 382 -1.38 -6.95 -1.58
N LYS A 383 -1.54 -7.67 -2.70
CA LYS A 383 -2.79 -7.71 -3.45
C LYS A 383 -3.87 -8.56 -2.80
N SER A 384 -3.50 -9.51 -1.97
CA SER A 384 -4.44 -10.27 -1.14
C SER A 384 -5.00 -9.36 -0.06
N VAL A 385 -4.13 -8.67 0.69
CA VAL A 385 -4.55 -7.70 1.71
C VAL A 385 -5.37 -6.58 1.07
N GLU A 386 -4.89 -5.96 -0.02
CA GLU A 386 -5.63 -4.93 -0.75
C GLU A 386 -6.96 -5.45 -1.28
N GLY A 387 -6.98 -6.64 -1.91
CA GLY A 387 -8.20 -7.24 -2.44
C GLY A 387 -9.23 -7.55 -1.37
N ILE A 388 -8.80 -8.10 -0.24
CA ILE A 388 -9.64 -8.40 0.92
C ILE A 388 -10.19 -7.11 1.54
N VAL A 389 -9.34 -6.12 1.78
CA VAL A 389 -9.72 -4.81 2.33
C VAL A 389 -10.64 -4.05 1.36
N ASN A 390 -10.39 -4.09 0.06
CA ASN A 390 -11.21 -3.42 -0.93
C ASN A 390 -12.56 -4.12 -1.15
N CYS A 391 -12.60 -5.46 -1.20
CA CYS A 391 -13.85 -6.22 -1.24
C CYS A 391 -14.74 -5.88 -0.05
N TYR A 392 -14.13 -5.72 1.13
CA TYR A 392 -14.80 -5.31 2.36
C TYR A 392 -15.42 -3.91 2.27
N PHE A 393 -14.75 -2.98 1.60
CA PHE A 393 -15.21 -1.61 1.41
C PHE A 393 -16.04 -1.40 0.13
N GLY A 394 -16.63 -2.48 -0.41
CA GLY A 394 -17.49 -2.42 -1.60
C GLY A 394 -16.75 -2.11 -2.92
N ASN A 395 -15.43 -1.95 -2.87
CA ASN A 395 -14.57 -1.76 -4.03
C ASN A 395 -14.12 -3.12 -4.58
N ILE A 396 -15.06 -3.88 -5.15
CA ILE A 396 -14.78 -5.20 -5.73
C ILE A 396 -13.97 -5.03 -7.03
N ARG A 397 -12.67 -4.80 -6.89
CA ARG A 397 -11.73 -5.01 -7.99
C ARG A 397 -11.49 -6.50 -8.09
N LYS A 398 -12.09 -7.16 -9.09
CA LYS A 398 -11.68 -8.51 -9.50
C LYS A 398 -10.19 -8.47 -9.82
N SER A 399 -9.34 -8.94 -8.91
CA SER A 399 -7.91 -9.00 -9.18
C SER A 399 -7.61 -10.23 -10.04
N GLU A 400 -7.95 -10.16 -11.32
CA GLU A 400 -7.51 -11.14 -12.33
C GLU A 400 -5.99 -11.30 -12.28
N THR A 401 -5.28 -10.21 -11.95
CA THR A 401 -3.84 -10.19 -11.71
C THR A 401 -3.40 -11.06 -10.52
N LEU A 402 -4.18 -11.11 -9.44
CA LEU A 402 -3.89 -11.97 -8.28
C LEU A 402 -4.13 -13.44 -8.61
N LYS A 403 -5.19 -13.76 -9.39
CA LYS A 403 -5.39 -15.12 -9.92
C LYS A 403 -4.22 -15.55 -10.79
N ASN A 404 -3.73 -14.67 -11.66
CA ASN A 404 -2.58 -14.94 -12.51
C ASN A 404 -1.30 -15.13 -11.69
N ALA A 405 -1.13 -14.36 -10.61
CA ALA A 405 -0.02 -14.53 -9.67
C ALA A 405 -0.03 -15.91 -9.00
N PHE A 406 -1.19 -16.36 -8.49
CA PHE A 406 -1.33 -17.70 -7.90
C PHE A 406 -1.08 -18.81 -8.93
N LYS A 407 -1.56 -18.66 -10.17
CA LYS A 407 -1.29 -19.62 -11.26
C LYS A 407 0.20 -19.71 -11.55
N ALA A 408 0.90 -18.57 -11.60
CA ALA A 408 2.33 -18.53 -11.85
C ALA A 408 3.17 -19.19 -10.75
N ILE A 409 2.77 -19.05 -9.48
CA ILE A 409 3.38 -19.80 -8.38
C ILE A 409 3.22 -21.31 -8.62
N GLY A 410 2.02 -21.77 -8.99
CA GLY A 410 1.80 -23.18 -9.32
C GLY A 410 2.66 -23.66 -10.51
N HIS A 411 2.85 -22.83 -11.54
CA HIS A 411 3.76 -23.14 -12.65
C HIS A 411 5.22 -23.20 -12.18
N TYR A 412 5.65 -22.30 -11.31
CA TYR A 412 7.00 -22.33 -10.76
C TYR A 412 7.25 -23.59 -9.92
N GLU A 413 6.29 -24.00 -9.09
CA GLU A 413 6.36 -25.26 -8.36
C GLU A 413 6.49 -26.48 -9.29
N ALA A 414 5.79 -26.47 -10.43
CA ALA A 414 5.94 -27.51 -11.46
C ALA A 414 7.35 -27.50 -12.06
N VAL A 415 7.89 -26.32 -12.41
CA VAL A 415 9.27 -26.16 -12.89
C VAL A 415 10.29 -26.70 -11.87
N ILE A 416 10.13 -26.36 -10.59
CA ILE A 416 11.01 -26.85 -9.52
C ILE A 416 10.93 -28.37 -9.37
N ASN A 417 9.74 -28.97 -9.51
CA ASN A 417 9.57 -30.42 -9.45
C ASN A 417 10.26 -31.15 -10.58
N GLU A 418 10.14 -30.61 -11.79
CA GLU A 418 10.69 -31.18 -13.02
C GLU A 418 12.19 -30.92 -13.16
N ASN A 419 12.75 -29.95 -12.43
CA ASN A 419 14.17 -29.64 -12.43
C ASN A 419 14.98 -30.81 -11.83
N LYS A 420 15.59 -31.61 -12.72
CA LYS A 420 16.45 -32.76 -12.39
C LYS A 420 17.77 -32.34 -11.74
N ALA A 421 18.19 -31.09 -11.92
CA ALA A 421 19.40 -30.53 -11.35
C ALA A 421 19.22 -30.00 -9.92
N LEU A 422 18.05 -30.17 -9.30
CA LEU A 422 17.81 -29.87 -7.88
C LEU A 422 17.70 -31.13 -7.03
N SER A 423 18.22 -31.08 -5.80
CA SER A 423 18.11 -32.17 -4.83
C SER A 423 16.68 -32.27 -4.30
N ARG A 424 16.29 -33.44 -3.80
CA ARG A 424 14.95 -33.62 -3.20
C ARG A 424 14.72 -32.69 -2.00
N ALA A 425 15.76 -32.45 -1.19
CA ALA A 425 15.71 -31.55 -0.05
C ALA A 425 15.47 -30.10 -0.51
N ASN A 426 16.28 -29.60 -1.45
CA ASN A 426 16.13 -28.23 -1.97
C ASN A 426 14.76 -27.99 -2.59
N ARG A 427 14.21 -28.97 -3.33
CA ARG A 427 12.85 -28.86 -3.88
C ARG A 427 11.79 -28.75 -2.78
N ALA A 428 11.97 -29.47 -1.67
CA ALA A 428 11.07 -29.39 -0.53
C ALA A 428 11.19 -28.02 0.18
N ASP A 429 12.41 -27.52 0.39
CA ASP A 429 12.65 -26.25 1.05
C ASP A 429 12.04 -25.07 0.28
N ILE A 430 12.21 -25.02 -1.04
CA ILE A 430 11.61 -23.99 -1.91
C ILE A 430 10.08 -24.01 -1.81
N LYS A 431 9.47 -25.21 -1.86
CA LYS A 431 8.01 -25.34 -1.73
C LYS A 431 7.51 -24.92 -0.35
N ASN A 432 8.20 -25.35 0.71
CA ASN A 432 7.81 -25.02 2.07
C ASN A 432 7.83 -23.51 2.28
N TYR A 433 8.83 -22.83 1.73
CA TYR A 433 8.91 -21.38 1.73
C TYR A 433 7.71 -20.73 1.02
N ILE A 434 7.37 -21.18 -0.19
CA ILE A 434 6.22 -20.70 -0.97
C ILE A 434 4.92 -20.85 -0.18
N HIS A 435 4.65 -22.06 0.30
CA HIS A 435 3.43 -22.39 1.04
C HIS A 435 3.31 -21.62 2.35
N ALA A 436 4.39 -21.54 3.13
CA ALA A 436 4.40 -20.78 4.39
C ALA A 436 4.01 -19.31 4.21
N ARG A 437 4.30 -18.71 3.06
CA ARG A 437 4.01 -17.29 2.78
C ARG A 437 2.69 -17.05 2.06
N ILE A 438 2.21 -18.01 1.26
CA ILE A 438 1.06 -17.82 0.37
C ILE A 438 -0.22 -18.46 0.92
N ASP A 439 -0.13 -19.56 1.66
CA ASP A 439 -1.30 -20.37 2.00
C ASP A 439 -2.31 -19.61 2.86
N THR A 440 -1.86 -18.78 3.82
CA THR A 440 -2.75 -17.93 4.63
C THR A 440 -3.56 -16.99 3.74
N SER A 441 -2.91 -16.30 2.81
CA SER A 441 -3.56 -15.38 1.85
C SER A 441 -4.55 -16.14 0.96
N LYS A 442 -4.14 -17.30 0.44
CA LYS A 442 -4.97 -18.17 -0.41
C LYS A 442 -6.21 -18.68 0.33
N LYS A 443 -6.07 -19.09 1.59
CA LYS A 443 -7.17 -19.55 2.44
C LYS A 443 -8.20 -18.44 2.68
N ILE A 444 -7.76 -17.24 3.05
CA ILE A 444 -8.67 -16.10 3.27
C ILE A 444 -9.37 -15.68 1.96
N LEU A 445 -8.66 -15.70 0.83
CA LEU A 445 -9.21 -15.33 -0.47
C LEU A 445 -10.16 -16.35 -1.10
N LEU A 446 -10.06 -17.63 -0.74
CA LEU A 446 -10.94 -18.67 -1.29
C LEU A 446 -12.09 -19.02 -0.35
N ASN A 447 -12.04 -18.59 0.91
CA ASN A 447 -13.10 -18.80 1.88
C ASN A 447 -13.97 -17.55 2.02
N THR A 448 -15.17 -17.60 1.46
CA THR A 448 -16.16 -16.51 1.52
C THR A 448 -16.60 -16.17 2.95
N GLU A 449 -16.53 -17.12 3.89
CA GLU A 449 -16.82 -16.84 5.30
C GLU A 449 -15.70 -16.06 6.00
N MET A 450 -14.45 -16.25 5.55
CA MET A 450 -13.30 -15.48 6.02
C MET A 450 -13.24 -14.07 5.41
N GLN A 451 -14.02 -13.78 4.37
CA GLN A 451 -14.12 -12.46 3.73
C GLN A 451 -15.19 -11.56 4.35
N LYS A 452 -15.77 -11.99 5.48
CA LYS A 452 -16.84 -11.26 6.15
C LYS A 452 -16.33 -9.92 6.70
N PRO A 453 -17.02 -8.81 6.37
CA PRO A 453 -16.72 -7.47 6.87
C PRO A 453 -16.43 -7.38 8.38
N GLU A 454 -17.17 -8.16 9.16
CA GLU A 454 -17.10 -8.15 10.61
C GLU A 454 -15.75 -8.65 11.16
N ILE A 455 -15.01 -9.46 10.40
CA ILE A 455 -13.73 -10.03 10.87
C ILE A 455 -12.66 -8.95 10.99
N PHE A 456 -12.58 -8.01 10.05
CA PHE A 456 -11.65 -6.88 10.15
C PHE A 456 -11.97 -6.02 11.37
N TYR A 457 -13.24 -5.66 11.57
CA TYR A 457 -13.64 -4.90 12.76
C TYR A 457 -13.39 -5.66 14.06
N ARG A 458 -13.47 -7.00 14.06
CA ARG A 458 -13.04 -7.84 15.21
C ARG A 458 -11.55 -7.74 15.46
N VAL A 459 -10.70 -7.77 14.42
CA VAL A 459 -9.25 -7.58 14.56
C VAL A 459 -8.95 -6.20 15.14
N LEU A 460 -9.50 -5.15 14.53
CA LEU A 460 -9.33 -3.77 14.98
C LEU A 460 -9.75 -3.61 16.45
N ARG A 461 -10.91 -4.19 16.82
CA ARG A 461 -11.42 -4.19 18.18
C ARG A 461 -10.52 -4.94 19.15
N ASN A 462 -10.00 -6.11 18.79
CA ASN A 462 -9.15 -6.88 19.70
C ASN A 462 -7.82 -6.18 19.96
N GLU A 463 -7.29 -5.47 18.96
CA GLU A 463 -6.13 -4.60 19.17
C GLU A 463 -6.51 -3.41 20.07
N ALA A 464 -7.65 -2.75 19.83
CA ALA A 464 -8.21 -1.72 20.72
C ALA A 464 -8.35 -2.21 22.17
N ASP A 465 -8.90 -3.41 22.38
CA ASP A 465 -9.08 -4.05 23.69
C ASP A 465 -7.72 -4.23 24.40
N LYS A 466 -6.67 -4.65 23.68
CA LYS A 466 -5.31 -4.75 24.25
C LYS A 466 -4.81 -3.39 24.71
N ILE A 467 -4.98 -2.34 23.92
CA ILE A 467 -4.48 -0.99 24.24
C ILE A 467 -5.19 -0.40 25.46
N VAL A 468 -6.51 -0.58 25.55
CA VAL A 468 -7.31 -0.12 26.69
C VAL A 468 -6.93 -0.89 27.97
N ALA A 469 -6.46 -2.13 27.85
CA ALA A 469 -6.02 -2.95 28.98
C ALA A 469 -4.58 -2.67 29.46
N LEU A 470 -3.77 -1.91 28.71
CA LEU A 470 -2.38 -1.58 29.06
C LEU A 470 -2.30 -0.35 29.98
N SER A 471 -1.33 -0.35 30.90
CA SER A 471 -0.99 0.82 31.72
C SER A 471 -0.33 1.93 30.88
N SER A 472 -0.41 3.20 31.32
CA SER A 472 -0.11 4.40 30.51
C SER A 472 1.31 4.50 29.95
N GLU A 473 2.29 3.75 30.45
CA GLU A 473 3.67 3.75 29.95
C GLU A 473 3.91 2.81 28.75
N GLU A 474 3.05 1.81 28.53
CA GLU A 474 3.17 0.83 27.41
C GLU A 474 2.34 1.21 26.16
N GLN A 475 1.49 2.23 26.25
CA GLN A 475 0.61 2.67 25.15
C GLN A 475 1.36 3.25 23.93
N SER A 476 2.63 3.64 24.09
CA SER A 476 3.42 4.31 23.05
C SER A 476 3.80 3.43 21.86
N ASN A 477 3.63 2.10 21.94
CA ASN A 477 4.13 1.16 20.93
C ASN A 477 3.02 0.45 20.12
N ASN A 478 2.02 1.22 19.71
CA ASN A 478 0.80 0.71 19.08
C ASN A 478 0.77 0.87 17.53
N GLU A 479 1.92 0.71 16.91
CA GLU A 479 2.12 0.87 15.46
C GLU A 479 1.24 -0.08 14.61
N PHE A 480 0.89 -1.26 15.13
CA PHE A 480 0.01 -2.19 14.43
C PHE A 480 -1.42 -1.67 14.29
N PHE A 481 -1.99 -1.19 15.39
CA PHE A 481 -3.34 -0.62 15.39
C PHE A 481 -3.42 0.64 14.52
N LYS A 482 -2.42 1.52 14.61
CA LYS A 482 -2.32 2.70 13.74
C LYS A 482 -2.26 2.30 12.27
N HIS A 483 -1.52 1.24 11.94
CA HIS A 483 -1.47 0.70 10.58
C HIS A 483 -2.85 0.18 10.11
N LEU A 484 -3.56 -0.57 10.94
CA LEU A 484 -4.91 -1.06 10.63
C LEU A 484 -5.88 0.11 10.38
N ILE A 485 -5.84 1.13 11.24
CA ILE A 485 -6.64 2.36 11.08
C ILE A 485 -6.30 3.06 9.78
N LYS A 486 -5.01 3.30 9.48
CA LYS A 486 -4.58 3.97 8.25
C LYS A 486 -5.07 3.24 7.00
N LYS A 487 -5.09 1.91 7.01
CA LYS A 487 -5.66 1.13 5.90
C LYS A 487 -7.17 1.29 5.82
N ALA A 488 -7.86 1.17 6.95
CA ALA A 488 -9.31 1.25 7.02
C ALA A 488 -9.86 2.62 6.66
N ALA A 489 -9.15 3.68 7.05
CA ALA A 489 -9.53 5.07 6.80
C ALA A 489 -9.64 5.36 5.29
N ASN A 490 -8.96 4.63 4.40
CA ASN A 490 -9.16 4.78 2.95
C ASN A 490 -10.58 4.42 2.47
N ASN A 491 -11.43 3.85 3.33
CA ASN A 491 -12.84 3.63 3.05
C ASN A 491 -13.71 4.86 3.36
N PRO A 492 -14.47 5.36 2.38
CA PRO A 492 -15.58 6.30 2.58
C PRO A 492 -16.53 6.02 3.76
N GLY A 493 -16.86 4.74 3.99
CA GLY A 493 -17.79 4.29 5.02
C GLY A 493 -17.17 4.03 6.39
N PHE A 494 -15.85 4.16 6.54
CA PHE A 494 -15.09 3.67 7.69
C PHE A 494 -15.71 4.03 9.05
N PHE A 495 -15.95 5.33 9.29
CA PHE A 495 -16.47 5.80 10.58
C PHE A 495 -17.85 5.21 10.88
N SER A 496 -18.76 5.19 9.90
CA SER A 496 -20.12 4.68 10.07
C SER A 496 -20.10 3.17 10.36
N ASP A 497 -19.26 2.43 9.64
CA ASP A 497 -19.17 0.98 9.77
C ASP A 497 -18.56 0.56 11.12
N VAL A 498 -17.50 1.25 11.57
CA VAL A 498 -16.90 1.03 12.91
C VAL A 498 -17.93 1.33 14.00
N TYR A 499 -18.64 2.44 13.86
CA TYR A 499 -19.66 2.86 14.81
C TYR A 499 -20.79 1.83 14.93
N ASP A 500 -21.34 1.39 13.79
CA ASP A 500 -22.43 0.41 13.78
C ASP A 500 -21.94 -0.96 14.30
N TYR A 501 -20.72 -1.38 13.96
CA TYR A 501 -20.13 -2.62 14.45
C TYR A 501 -19.94 -2.63 15.97
N LEU A 502 -19.25 -1.62 16.51
CA LEU A 502 -18.94 -1.56 17.95
C LEU A 502 -20.20 -1.38 18.82
N ASN A 503 -21.23 -0.70 18.31
CA ASN A 503 -22.50 -0.54 19.02
C ASN A 503 -23.39 -1.79 19.00
N ARG A 504 -23.31 -2.64 17.98
CA ARG A 504 -24.03 -3.94 17.92
C ARG A 504 -23.48 -4.95 18.93
N GLU A 505 -22.22 -4.83 19.30
CA GLU A 505 -21.54 -5.76 20.18
C GLU A 505 -21.87 -5.50 21.67
N LYS A 506 -22.47 -6.49 22.36
CA LYS A 506 -22.84 -6.40 23.78
C LYS A 506 -21.64 -6.64 24.72
N LYS A 507 -20.63 -5.76 24.73
CA LYS A 507 -19.55 -5.78 25.74
C LYS A 507 -19.48 -4.47 26.54
N GLU A 508 -18.95 -4.56 27.76
CA GLU A 508 -18.86 -3.45 28.73
C GLU A 508 -18.00 -2.27 28.23
N ASN A 509 -16.88 -2.52 27.54
CA ASN A 509 -15.93 -1.46 27.15
C ASN A 509 -16.22 -0.78 25.81
N ARG A 510 -17.41 -0.96 25.22
CA ARG A 510 -17.72 -0.51 23.84
C ARG A 510 -17.48 1.00 23.62
N GLY A 511 -17.81 1.84 24.59
CA GLY A 511 -17.68 3.30 24.48
C GLY A 511 -16.21 3.74 24.47
N ALA A 512 -15.39 3.18 25.36
CA ALA A 512 -13.96 3.46 25.41
C ALA A 512 -13.24 3.01 24.12
N LEU A 513 -13.60 1.84 23.58
CA LEU A 513 -13.04 1.34 22.33
C LEU A 513 -13.40 2.21 21.13
N LEU A 514 -14.67 2.62 21.04
CA LEU A 514 -15.13 3.50 19.96
C LEU A 514 -14.40 4.83 19.99
N LYS A 515 -14.28 5.46 21.17
CA LYS A 515 -13.51 6.71 21.35
C LYS A 515 -12.05 6.54 20.98
N LEU A 516 -11.41 5.45 21.39
CA LEU A 516 -10.01 5.17 21.02
C LEU A 516 -9.83 5.08 19.51
N VAL A 517 -10.68 4.27 18.83
CA VAL A 517 -10.59 4.10 17.37
C VAL A 517 -10.87 5.41 16.66
N VAL A 518 -11.93 6.14 17.03
CA VAL A 518 -12.29 7.42 16.40
C VAL A 518 -11.19 8.47 16.60
N THR A 519 -10.66 8.60 17.82
CA THR A 519 -9.59 9.56 18.13
C THR A 519 -8.33 9.28 17.31
N GLN A 520 -7.86 8.03 17.33
CA GLN A 520 -6.67 7.63 16.56
C GLN A 520 -6.88 7.78 15.06
N SER A 521 -8.11 7.56 14.57
CA SER A 521 -8.46 7.74 13.17
C SER A 521 -8.45 9.21 12.76
N ILE A 522 -9.04 10.10 13.57
CA ILE A 522 -8.97 11.54 13.35
C ILE A 522 -7.52 12.01 13.34
N GLU A 523 -6.70 11.58 14.31
CA GLU A 523 -5.28 11.93 14.39
C GLU A 523 -4.51 11.47 13.14
N ILE A 524 -4.69 10.22 12.73
CA ILE A 524 -4.03 9.66 11.54
C ILE A 524 -4.48 10.39 10.27
N ILE A 525 -5.78 10.65 10.10
CA ILE A 525 -6.30 11.35 8.91
C ILE A 525 -5.75 12.78 8.88
N THR A 526 -5.79 13.50 10.00
CA THR A 526 -5.28 14.87 10.11
C THR A 526 -3.81 14.97 9.70
N ASN A 527 -3.01 14.02 10.19
CA ASN A 527 -1.56 13.97 9.95
C ASN A 527 -1.20 13.33 8.59
N ASP A 528 -2.15 12.72 7.89
CA ASP A 528 -1.95 12.08 6.60
C ASP A 528 -2.47 12.97 5.47
N SER A 529 -1.56 13.59 4.73
CA SER A 529 -1.87 14.54 3.66
C SER A 529 -2.74 13.97 2.52
N ILE A 530 -2.90 12.65 2.40
CA ILE A 530 -3.74 12.00 1.37
C ILE A 530 -5.17 11.85 1.91
N LEU A 531 -5.30 11.39 3.15
CA LEU A 531 -6.59 11.24 3.80
C LEU A 531 -7.20 12.61 4.14
N ASN A 532 -6.36 13.61 4.39
CA ASN A 532 -6.73 15.01 4.62
C ASN A 532 -6.92 15.83 3.32
N ASP A 533 -7.18 15.17 2.19
CA ASP A 533 -7.52 15.85 0.94
C ASP A 533 -9.01 16.27 0.94
N PRO A 534 -9.39 17.45 0.42
CA PRO A 534 -10.78 17.91 0.41
C PRO A 534 -11.79 16.91 -0.17
N GLU A 535 -11.43 16.13 -1.20
CA GLU A 535 -12.33 15.12 -1.78
C GLU A 535 -12.60 13.97 -0.80
N ASN A 536 -11.59 13.55 -0.03
CA ASN A 536 -11.73 12.50 0.97
C ASN A 536 -12.41 13.02 2.25
N ILE A 537 -12.10 14.24 2.68
CA ILE A 537 -12.71 14.89 3.84
C ILE A 537 -14.23 15.01 3.64
N ALA A 538 -14.70 15.45 2.48
CA ALA A 538 -16.13 15.58 2.18
C ALA A 538 -16.89 14.27 2.39
N VAL A 539 -16.24 13.14 2.12
CA VAL A 539 -16.80 11.81 2.30
C VAL A 539 -16.84 11.41 3.78
N TYR A 540 -15.81 11.72 4.56
CA TYR A 540 -15.79 11.47 6.01
C TYR A 540 -16.81 12.34 6.76
N GLN A 541 -16.98 13.60 6.35
CA GLN A 541 -17.94 14.54 6.93
C GLN A 541 -19.34 13.92 7.01
N GLY A 542 -19.86 13.41 5.89
CA GLY A 542 -21.18 12.79 5.86
C GLY A 542 -21.31 11.55 6.76
N SER A 543 -20.23 10.81 7.02
CA SER A 543 -20.24 9.69 7.96
C SER A 543 -20.21 10.16 9.42
N LEU A 544 -19.36 11.13 9.76
CA LEU A 544 -19.23 11.68 11.11
C LEU A 544 -20.49 12.42 11.56
N GLN A 545 -21.10 13.20 10.67
CA GLN A 545 -22.37 13.91 10.95
C GLN A 545 -23.53 12.94 11.22
N ARG A 546 -23.59 11.81 10.49
CA ARG A 546 -24.59 10.75 10.74
C ARG A 546 -24.38 10.08 12.10
N ILE A 547 -23.14 9.84 12.51
CA ILE A 547 -22.83 9.30 13.83
C ILE A 547 -23.28 10.27 14.92
N LEU A 548 -22.93 11.55 14.76
CA LEU A 548 -23.31 12.61 15.69
C LEU A 548 -24.83 12.68 15.87
N LEU A 549 -25.61 12.65 14.77
CA LEU A 549 -27.07 12.63 14.83
C LEU A 549 -27.60 11.39 15.57
N LYS A 550 -27.08 10.19 15.23
CA LYS A 550 -27.46 8.93 15.90
C LYS A 550 -27.16 8.96 17.41
N GLU A 551 -26.05 9.56 17.85
CA GLU A 551 -25.73 9.69 19.28
C GLU A 551 -26.65 10.69 19.99
N CYS A 552 -27.01 11.80 19.33
CA CYS A 552 -27.98 12.76 19.85
C CYS A 552 -29.41 12.18 19.98
N GLU A 553 -29.75 11.13 19.24
CA GLU A 553 -31.01 10.39 19.38
C GLU A 553 -31.01 9.44 20.62
N LYS A 554 -29.83 8.97 21.09
CA LYS A 554 -29.73 7.98 22.19
C LYS A 554 -29.96 8.57 23.58
N VAL A 555 -30.69 7.85 24.43
CA VAL A 555 -30.88 8.19 25.85
C VAL A 555 -30.26 7.08 26.73
N PRO A 556 -29.19 7.36 27.50
CA PRO A 556 -28.38 8.59 27.54
C PRO A 556 -27.47 8.73 26.31
N CYS A 557 -27.06 9.96 25.99
CA CYS A 557 -26.10 10.28 24.92
C CYS A 557 -24.66 10.22 25.43
N ASP A 558 -23.72 9.83 24.57
CA ASP A 558 -22.29 9.85 24.89
C ASP A 558 -21.69 11.26 24.65
N GLN A 559 -21.70 12.10 25.69
CA GLN A 559 -21.25 13.49 25.61
C GLN A 559 -19.78 13.65 25.20
N GLU A 560 -18.91 12.72 25.61
CA GLU A 560 -17.50 12.76 25.22
C GLU A 560 -17.30 12.46 23.73
N LEU A 561 -18.09 11.52 23.18
CA LEU A 561 -18.06 11.25 21.75
C LEU A 561 -18.63 12.42 20.94
N ILE A 562 -19.73 13.02 21.40
CA ILE A 562 -20.31 14.23 20.79
C ILE A 562 -19.29 15.36 20.77
N ALA A 563 -18.59 15.61 21.88
CA ALA A 563 -17.55 16.63 21.96
C ALA A 563 -16.37 16.34 21.01
N LEU A 564 -15.92 15.09 20.94
CA LEU A 564 -14.85 14.66 20.02
C LEU A 564 -15.23 14.92 18.55
N LEU A 565 -16.44 14.55 18.15
CA LEU A 565 -16.93 14.71 16.77
C LEU A 565 -17.18 16.17 16.41
N THR A 566 -17.62 16.99 17.38
CA THR A 566 -17.95 18.40 17.15
C THR A 566 -16.70 19.28 17.07
N ASN A 567 -15.61 18.90 17.75
CA ASN A 567 -14.37 19.67 17.79
C ASN A 567 -13.36 19.36 16.68
N THR A 568 -13.58 18.31 15.88
CA THR A 568 -12.69 17.97 14.77
C THR A 568 -13.04 18.75 13.50
N HIS A 569 -12.03 19.21 12.77
CA HIS A 569 -12.20 19.86 11.46
C HIS A 569 -12.78 18.91 10.40
N LEU A 570 -12.74 17.59 10.64
CA LEU A 570 -13.23 16.58 9.73
C LEU A 570 -14.77 16.46 9.69
N THR A 571 -15.51 16.98 10.68
CA THR A 571 -16.98 16.85 10.71
C THR A 571 -17.68 17.99 9.96
N ASN A 572 -17.06 19.18 9.92
CA ASN A 572 -17.58 20.43 9.35
C ASN A 572 -19.09 20.63 9.55
N ILE A 573 -19.48 21.24 10.65
CA ILE A 573 -20.88 21.37 11.05
C ILE A 573 -21.51 22.60 10.39
N ASP A 574 -22.63 22.40 9.70
CA ASP A 574 -23.42 23.46 9.08
C ASP A 574 -24.70 23.76 9.89
N PRO A 575 -25.41 24.87 9.57
CA PRO A 575 -26.66 25.21 10.24
C PRO A 575 -27.78 24.16 10.10
N ASN A 576 -27.78 23.35 9.03
CA ASN A 576 -28.80 22.33 8.81
C ASN A 576 -28.64 21.16 9.81
N LEU A 577 -27.41 20.76 10.08
CA LEU A 577 -27.12 19.72 11.08
C LEU A 577 -27.49 20.16 12.49
N TYR A 578 -27.26 21.43 12.83
CA TYR A 578 -27.72 22.00 14.11
C TYR A 578 -29.23 21.88 14.27
N ILE A 579 -30.00 22.23 13.23
CA ILE A 579 -31.46 22.10 13.23
C ILE A 579 -31.86 20.63 13.40
N ALA A 580 -31.22 19.72 12.65
CA ALA A 580 -31.49 18.28 12.73
C ALA A 580 -31.23 17.71 14.13
N VAL A 581 -30.11 18.07 14.78
CA VAL A 581 -29.79 17.64 16.14
C VAL A 581 -30.79 18.22 17.15
N SER A 582 -31.16 19.49 17.02
CA SER A 582 -32.17 20.12 17.88
C SER A 582 -33.53 19.40 17.80
N ILE A 583 -33.93 18.97 16.60
CA ILE A 583 -35.14 18.17 16.36
C ILE A 583 -34.98 16.77 16.98
N ALA A 584 -33.85 16.09 16.77
CA ALA A 584 -33.58 14.76 17.35
C ALA A 584 -33.64 14.77 18.88
N MET A 585 -33.23 15.87 19.51
CA MET A 585 -33.27 16.06 20.97
C MET A 585 -34.53 16.78 21.45
N LYS A 586 -35.59 16.90 20.63
CA LYS A 586 -36.77 17.73 20.93
C LYS A 586 -37.47 17.34 22.23
N ASP A 587 -37.55 16.04 22.53
CA ASP A 587 -38.27 15.51 23.69
C ASP A 587 -37.49 15.68 25.02
N ARG A 588 -36.23 16.11 24.95
CA ARG A 588 -35.36 16.41 26.11
C ARG A 588 -35.49 17.86 26.57
N LYS A 589 -36.72 18.33 26.77
CA LYS A 589 -36.95 19.69 27.27
C LYS A 589 -36.38 19.81 28.69
N ASN A 590 -35.45 20.75 28.89
CA ASN A 590 -34.76 21.07 30.14
C ASN A 590 -33.64 20.09 30.58
N ASP A 591 -33.02 19.41 29.63
CA ASP A 591 -31.82 18.61 29.88
C ASP A 591 -30.56 19.48 29.67
N ASP A 592 -29.73 19.64 30.70
CA ASP A 592 -28.46 20.39 30.62
C ASP A 592 -27.55 19.83 29.52
N THR A 593 -27.58 18.52 29.29
CA THR A 593 -26.80 17.88 28.23
C THR A 593 -27.25 18.30 26.83
N LYS A 594 -28.53 18.62 26.64
CA LYS A 594 -29.04 19.18 25.38
C LYS A 594 -28.48 20.59 25.15
N GLN A 595 -28.45 21.41 26.18
CA GLN A 595 -27.92 22.78 26.07
C GLN A 595 -26.42 22.77 25.76
N GLU A 596 -25.65 21.91 26.44
CA GLU A 596 -24.21 21.74 26.20
C GLU A 596 -23.92 21.23 24.77
N THR A 597 -24.67 20.23 24.30
CA THR A 597 -24.52 19.70 22.93
C THR A 597 -24.83 20.75 21.86
N LEU A 598 -25.93 21.50 22.01
CA LEU A 598 -26.29 22.55 21.05
C LEU A 598 -25.26 23.69 21.07
N LYS A 599 -24.71 24.03 22.23
CA LYS A 599 -23.64 25.03 22.35
C LYS A 599 -22.38 24.60 21.60
N LEU A 600 -21.93 23.35 21.78
CA LEU A 600 -20.77 22.81 21.05
C LEU A 600 -20.96 22.90 19.54
N LEU A 601 -22.17 22.57 19.04
CA LEU A 601 -22.48 22.65 17.62
C LEU A 601 -22.46 24.08 17.09
N LEU A 602 -23.05 25.01 17.84
CA LEU A 602 -23.05 26.43 17.48
C LEU A 602 -21.62 26.99 17.44
N ASP A 603 -20.80 26.67 18.45
CA ASP A 603 -19.39 27.09 18.50
C ASP A 603 -18.59 26.53 17.32
N SER A 604 -18.87 25.30 16.88
CA SER A 604 -18.25 24.73 15.67
C SER A 604 -18.70 25.45 14.40
N ILE A 605 -19.99 25.74 14.23
CA ILE A 605 -20.51 26.46 13.05
C ILE A 605 -19.86 27.84 12.94
N LEU A 606 -19.76 28.57 14.06
CA LEU A 606 -19.15 29.90 14.10
C LEU A 606 -17.65 29.88 13.75
N LYS A 607 -16.93 28.79 14.07
CA LYS A 607 -15.54 28.61 13.65
C LYS A 607 -15.41 28.34 12.15
N THR A 608 -16.35 27.60 11.56
CA THR A 608 -16.35 27.30 10.12
C THR A 608 -16.61 28.51 9.24
N VAL A 609 -17.49 29.43 9.67
CA VAL A 609 -17.91 30.60 8.86
C VAL A 609 -16.81 31.68 8.76
N ASN A 610 -15.74 31.59 9.57
CA ASN A 610 -14.64 32.56 9.62
C ASN A 610 -13.40 32.18 8.76
N PHE A 611 -13.51 31.25 7.81
CA PHE A 611 -12.44 30.83 6.90
C PHE A 611 -12.71 31.18 5.43
#